data_AF-A0A377PHK6-F1
#
_entry.id   AF-A0A377PHK6-F1
#
_cell.length_a   1.000
_cell.length_b   1.000
_cell.length_c   1.000
_cell.angle_alpha   90.00
_cell.angle_beta   90.00
_cell.angle_gamma   90.00
#
_symmetry.space_group_name_H-M   'P 1'
#
loop_
_entity.id
_entity.type
_entity.pdbx_description
1 polymer ?
#
loop_
_entity_poly.entity_id
_entity_poly.type
_entity_poly.pdbx_seq_one_letter_code
_entity_poly.pdbx_strand_id
1 'polypeptide(L)'
;MGRDLNPIKKVIGTGGWLSRAHDFDIHHWLKYRDLDDDGKQVLLPSQFEYYRDTQGLLPLLANVARRFPKAAAQTSVQILNK
;
A
#
# COMPACT_ATOMS: atom_id res chain seq x y z
N MET A 1 -18.11 10.15 3.58
CA MET A 1 -16.87 10.93 3.73
C MET A 1 -15.70 9.97 3.63
N GLY A 2 -14.71 10.25 2.79
CA GLY A 2 -13.49 9.42 2.67
C GLY A 2 -12.57 9.59 3.88
N ARG A 3 -11.67 8.63 4.11
CA ARG A 3 -10.60 8.76 5.12
C ARG A 3 -9.48 9.61 4.53
N ASP A 4 -8.92 10.50 5.35
CA ASP A 4 -7.69 11.22 4.99
C ASP A 4 -6.49 10.27 4.96
N LEU A 5 -5.88 10.08 3.79
CA LEU A 5 -4.71 9.25 3.59
C LEU A 5 -3.41 10.05 3.43
N ASN A 6 -3.45 11.39 3.55
CA ASN A 6 -2.24 12.22 3.58
C ASN A 6 -1.17 11.73 4.57
N PRO A 7 -1.51 11.20 5.76
CA PRO A 7 -0.50 10.72 6.72
C PRO A 7 0.19 9.39 6.33
N ILE A 8 -0.27 8.71 5.28
CA ILE A 8 0.27 7.41 4.88
C ILE A 8 1.66 7.57 4.28
N LYS A 9 2.66 6.92 4.90
CA LYS A 9 4.07 6.98 4.47
C LYS A 9 4.50 5.84 3.55
N LYS A 10 3.74 4.75 3.52
CA LYS A 10 4.09 3.54 2.76
C LYS A 10 2.85 2.98 2.09
N VAL A 11 2.96 2.73 0.79
CA VAL A 11 1.91 2.09 -0.03
C VAL A 11 2.41 0.70 -0.41
N ILE A 12 1.55 -0.30 -0.24
CA ILE A 12 1.90 -1.71 -0.44
C ILE A 12 1.22 -2.20 -1.73
N GLY A 13 2.02 -2.54 -2.72
CA GLY A 13 1.59 -3.27 -3.90
C GLY A 13 1.68 -4.76 -3.67
N THR A 14 0.55 -5.40 -3.33
CA THR A 14 0.49 -6.86 -3.15
C THR A 14 -0.49 -7.52 -4.12
N GLY A 15 -0.26 -8.81 -4.38
CA GLY A 15 -1.07 -9.65 -5.26
C GLY A 15 -0.87 -9.36 -6.76
N GLY A 16 -0.99 -10.43 -7.56
CA GLY A 16 -1.13 -10.39 -9.01
C GLY A 16 -0.21 -9.41 -9.74
N TRP A 17 -0.83 -8.41 -10.38
CA TRP A 17 -0.15 -7.44 -11.24
C TRP A 17 0.62 -6.36 -10.46
N LEU A 18 0.09 -5.83 -9.36
CA LEU A 18 0.73 -4.76 -8.58
C LEU A 18 2.07 -5.18 -7.96
N SER A 19 2.20 -6.45 -7.57
CA SER A 19 3.44 -6.96 -7.00
C SER A 19 4.51 -7.33 -8.04
N ARG A 20 4.14 -7.49 -9.32
CA ARG A 20 5.02 -8.07 -10.36
C ARG A 20 5.29 -7.16 -11.56
N ALA A 21 4.44 -6.17 -11.81
CA ALA A 21 4.61 -5.26 -12.93
C ALA A 21 5.81 -4.36 -12.69
N HIS A 22 6.96 -4.73 -13.25
CA HIS A 22 8.22 -4.01 -13.12
C HIS A 22 8.07 -2.54 -13.52
N ASP A 23 7.36 -2.28 -14.62
CA ASP A 23 7.20 -0.94 -15.19
C ASP A 23 6.02 -0.14 -14.58
N PHE A 24 5.29 -0.74 -13.62
CA PHE A 24 4.18 -0.03 -12.96
C PHE A 24 4.72 1.01 -12.00
N ASP A 25 4.69 2.28 -12.36
CA ASP A 25 5.01 3.37 -11.42
C ASP A 25 3.74 3.92 -10.76
N ILE A 26 3.56 3.61 -9.48
CA ILE A 26 2.42 4.09 -8.70
C ILE A 26 2.47 5.61 -8.49
N HIS A 27 3.64 6.23 -8.52
CA HIS A 27 3.77 7.69 -8.38
C HIS A 27 3.20 8.41 -9.60
N HIS A 28 3.24 7.78 -10.78
CA HIS A 28 2.59 8.28 -11.97
C HIS A 28 1.05 8.18 -11.89
N TRP A 29 0.54 7.12 -11.26
CA TRP A 29 -0.90 6.85 -11.15
C TRP A 29 -1.59 7.62 -10.03
N LEU A 30 -0.94 7.71 -8.86
CA LEU A 30 -1.39 8.53 -7.73
C LEU A 30 -1.12 10.02 -7.93
N LYS A 31 -0.73 10.40 -9.15
CA LYS A 31 -0.36 11.73 -9.63
C LYS A 31 -0.90 12.81 -8.69
N TYR A 32 0.05 13.45 -8.01
CA TYR A 32 0.03 14.69 -7.23
C TYR A 32 -1.02 15.71 -7.71
N ARG A 33 -2.28 15.38 -7.52
CA ARG A 33 -3.42 16.22 -7.82
C ARG A 33 -3.87 16.72 -6.48
N ASP A 34 -3.60 17.99 -6.19
CA ASP A 34 -4.13 18.62 -4.99
C ASP A 34 -5.66 18.66 -5.04
N LEU A 35 -6.23 18.73 -6.25
CA LEU A 35 -7.66 18.77 -6.53
C LEU A 35 -8.09 17.68 -7.52
N ASP A 36 -9.27 17.09 -7.31
CA ASP A 36 -9.93 16.18 -8.25
C ASP A 36 -10.55 16.95 -9.44
N ASP A 37 -11.22 16.24 -10.36
CA ASP A 37 -11.83 16.86 -11.55
C ASP A 37 -13.01 17.79 -11.20
N ASP A 38 -13.55 17.70 -9.98
CA ASP A 38 -14.58 18.60 -9.44
C ASP A 38 -13.98 19.78 -8.66
N GLY A 39 -12.65 19.88 -8.56
CA GLY A 39 -11.96 20.90 -7.77
C GLY A 39 -11.96 20.64 -6.26
N LYS A 40 -12.24 19.42 -5.80
CA LYS A 40 -12.20 19.03 -4.37
C LYS A 40 -10.82 18.52 -3.99
N GLN A 41 -10.41 18.78 -2.75
CA GLN A 41 -9.11 18.32 -2.26
C GLN A 41 -8.99 16.80 -2.30
N VAL A 42 -7.93 16.30 -2.93
CA VAL A 42 -7.58 14.88 -2.90
C VAL A 42 -6.86 14.57 -1.60
N LEU A 43 -7.35 13.57 -0.88
CA LEU A 43 -6.78 13.16 0.42
C LEU A 43 -5.87 11.93 0.27
N LEU A 44 -4.94 11.98 -0.68
CA LEU A 44 -3.96 10.93 -0.95
C LEU A 44 -2.54 11.43 -0.63
N PRO A 45 -1.63 10.54 -0.22
CA PRO A 45 -0.27 10.95 0.10
C PRO A 45 0.46 11.45 -1.14
N SER A 46 1.03 12.65 -1.05
CA SER A 46 1.95 13.16 -2.07
C SER A 46 3.30 12.46 -1.98
N GLN A 47 3.82 12.18 -0.79
CA GLN A 47 5.10 11.50 -0.60
C GLN A 47 4.90 10.20 0.16
N PHE A 48 5.36 9.10 -0.42
CA PHE A 48 5.29 7.78 0.18
C PHE A 48 6.36 6.85 -0.40
N GLU A 49 6.72 5.81 0.33
CA GLU A 49 7.50 4.68 -0.16
C GLU A 49 6.57 3.65 -0.78
N TYR A 50 6.90 3.16 -1.99
CA TYR A 50 6.17 2.05 -2.59
C TYR A 50 6.87 0.71 -2.36
N TYR A 51 6.27 -0.14 -1.52
CA TYR A 51 6.74 -1.49 -1.27
C TYR A 51 6.02 -2.50 -2.18
N ARG A 52 6.79 -3.25 -2.98
CA ARG A 52 6.28 -4.33 -3.82
C ARG A 52 6.43 -5.67 -3.11
N ASP A 53 5.30 -6.30 -2.77
CA ASP A 53 5.25 -7.64 -2.17
C ASP A 53 5.43 -8.72 -3.25
N THR A 54 6.60 -8.74 -3.90
CA THR A 54 6.94 -9.63 -5.02
C THR A 54 6.79 -11.11 -4.66
N GLN A 55 7.02 -11.45 -3.40
CA GLN A 55 6.91 -12.81 -2.87
C GLN A 55 5.48 -13.17 -2.42
N GLY A 56 4.54 -12.22 -2.40
CA GLY A 56 3.15 -12.45 -1.99
C GLY A 56 3.01 -12.88 -0.53
N LEU A 57 3.90 -12.38 0.35
CA LEU A 57 3.93 -12.79 1.75
C LEU A 57 2.77 -12.19 2.54
N LEU A 58 2.34 -10.96 2.25
CA LEU A 58 1.28 -10.30 3.02
C LEU A 58 -0.09 -10.99 2.83
N PRO A 59 -0.49 -11.42 1.61
CA PRO A 59 -1.69 -12.23 1.42
C PRO A 59 -1.62 -13.58 2.15
N LEU A 60 -0.46 -14.23 2.17
CA LEU A 60 -0.29 -15.48 2.91
C LEU A 60 -0.44 -15.26 4.42
N LEU A 61 0.13 -14.19 4.96
CA LEU A 61 -0.02 -13.81 6.36
C LEU A 61 -1.48 -13.47 6.70
N ALA A 62 -2.19 -12.79 5.80
CA ALA A 62 -3.62 -12.49 5.96
C ALA A 62 -4.46 -13.78 6.07
N ASN A 63 -4.17 -14.81 5.27
CA ASN A 63 -4.88 -16.10 5.33
C ASN A 63 -4.74 -16.80 6.69
N VAL A 64 -3.58 -16.68 7.35
CA VAL A 64 -3.34 -17.31 8.67
C VAL A 64 -3.68 -16.40 9.85
N ALA A 65 -3.95 -15.11 9.61
CA ALA A 65 -4.18 -14.11 10.65
C ALA A 65 -5.36 -14.45 11.57
N ARG A 66 -6.40 -15.13 11.06
CA ARG A 66 -7.52 -15.57 11.91
C ARG A 66 -7.08 -16.53 13.02
N ARG A 67 -6.11 -17.41 12.74
CA ARG A 67 -5.61 -18.39 13.70
C ARG A 67 -4.44 -17.86 14.52
N PHE A 68 -3.61 -17.00 13.92
CA PHE A 68 -2.40 -16.47 14.55
C PHE A 68 -2.27 -14.95 14.35
N PRO A 69 -3.19 -14.14 14.91
CA PRO A 69 -3.28 -12.71 14.58
C PRO A 69 -2.03 -11.93 14.99
N LYS A 70 -1.50 -12.20 16.19
CA LYS A 70 -0.30 -11.53 16.70
C LYS A 70 0.94 -11.84 15.84
N ALA A 71 1.17 -13.12 15.54
CA ALA A 71 2.32 -13.54 14.74
C ALA A 71 2.23 -13.01 13.30
N ALA A 72 1.04 -13.04 12.69
CA ALA A 72 0.82 -12.51 11.34
C ALA A 72 1.10 -11.00 11.29
N ALA A 73 0.62 -10.23 12.27
CA ALA A 73 0.87 -8.79 12.35
C ALA A 73 2.35 -8.46 12.57
N GLN A 74 3.01 -9.11 13.54
CA GLN A 74 4.43 -8.90 13.83
C GLN A 74 5.31 -9.22 12.62
N THR A 75 5.05 -10.34 11.95
CA THR A 75 5.80 -10.75 10.75
C THR A 75 5.58 -9.76 9.61
N SER A 76 4.34 -9.28 9.42
CA SER A 76 4.04 -8.26 8.39
C SER A 76 4.83 -6.98 8.64
N VAL A 77 4.88 -6.49 9.89
CA VAL A 77 5.65 -5.29 10.26
C VAL A 77 7.15 -5.50 10.04
N GLN A 78 7.68 -6.68 10.38
CA GLN A 78 9.09 -7.00 10.14
C GLN A 78 9.43 -7.00 8.64
N ILE A 79 8.56 -7.57 7.80
CA ILE A 79 8.73 -7.56 6.33
C ILE A 79 8.76 -6.13 5.79
N LEU A 80 7.87 -5.26 6.29
CA LEU A 80 7.74 -3.89 5.82
C LEU A 80 8.83 -2.93 6.32
N ASN A 81 9.59 -3.31 7.34
CA ASN A 81 10.65 -2.49 7.93
C ASN A 81 12.07 -2.99 7.62
N LYS A 82 12.21 -4.01 6.77
CA LYS A 82 13.49 -4.41 6.17
C LYS A 82 13.84 -3.48 5.02
#